data_AF-A0A0F9AZ87-F1
#
_entry.id   AF-A0A0F9AZ87-F1
#
_cell.length_a   1.000
_cell.length_b   1.000
_cell.length_c   1.000
_cell.angle_alpha   90.00
_cell.angle_beta   90.00
_cell.angle_gamma   90.00
#
_symmetry.space_group_name_H-M   'P 1'
#
loop_
_entity.id
_entity.type
_entity.pdbx_description
1 polymer ?
#
loop_
_entity_poly.entity_id
_entity_poly.type
_entity_poly.pdbx_seq_one_letter_code
_entity_poly.pdbx_strand_id
1 'polypeptide(L)'
;MSLADRMSEYVAACFTGLWVQSCEHEDALAELAQMCRKEQWNLAIWDIDGGLQVPGQGNGQSLDAGGNDPLAAIRAINALASPESSALLVLVNFHRFINSPEVIQAMAKQIVNGKANRTFLVILSPLVQIPTELEKQFIVVEHELPTREQLESIFSVHPAEAYVAGRTRQETNGAAAT
;
A
#
# COMPACT_ATOMS: atom_id res chain seq x y z
N MET A 1 -3.32 18.44 -2.20
CA MET A 1 -2.51 17.78 -3.25
C MET A 1 -2.62 16.30 -2.99
N SER A 2 -2.89 15.47 -4.00
CA SER A 2 -3.14 14.03 -3.77
C SER A 2 -1.89 13.31 -3.27
N LEU A 3 -2.05 12.12 -2.67
CA LEU A 3 -0.91 11.30 -2.27
C LEU A 3 -0.10 10.89 -3.52
N ALA A 4 -0.78 10.54 -4.61
CA ALA A 4 -0.14 10.18 -5.88
C ALA A 4 0.75 11.31 -6.44
N ASP A 5 0.30 12.57 -6.39
CA ASP A 5 1.09 13.70 -6.89
C ASP A 5 2.37 13.86 -6.06
N ARG A 6 2.25 13.88 -4.73
CA ARG A 6 3.40 14.01 -3.82
C ARG A 6 4.39 12.86 -3.99
N MET A 7 3.88 11.62 -4.08
CA MET A 7 4.69 10.43 -4.28
C MET A 7 5.44 10.49 -5.62
N SER A 8 4.78 10.93 -6.69
CA SER A 8 5.39 11.07 -8.00
C SER A 8 6.55 12.08 -7.98
N GLU A 9 6.36 13.22 -7.31
CA GLU A 9 7.43 14.22 -7.13
C GLU A 9 8.63 13.68 -6.37
N TYR A 10 8.39 12.97 -5.26
CA TYR A 10 9.48 12.40 -4.47
C TYR A 10 10.23 11.31 -5.23
N VAL A 11 9.53 10.47 -6.00
CA VAL A 11 10.14 9.46 -6.87
C VAL A 11 10.95 10.10 -7.99
N ALA A 12 10.45 11.19 -8.59
CA ALA A 12 11.18 11.96 -9.60
C ALA A 12 12.45 12.61 -9.03
N ALA A 13 12.41 13.06 -7.78
CA ALA A 13 13.55 13.60 -7.05
C ALA A 13 14.49 12.52 -6.44
N CYS A 14 14.24 11.23 -6.71
CA CYS A 14 15.02 10.10 -6.20
C CYS A 14 15.10 10.02 -4.66
N PHE A 15 14.02 10.39 -3.97
CA PHE A 15 13.83 10.05 -2.55
C PHE A 15 13.35 8.61 -2.42
N THR A 16 14.26 7.73 -2.06
CA THR A 16 14.08 6.26 -2.13
C THR A 16 13.62 5.63 -0.82
N GLY A 17 13.54 6.42 0.26
CA GLY A 17 12.91 6.06 1.53
C GLY A 17 11.70 6.95 1.77
N LEU A 18 10.51 6.38 1.66
CA LEU A 18 9.23 7.06 1.82
C LEU A 18 8.43 6.40 2.93
N TRP A 19 7.73 7.21 3.71
CA TRP A 19 6.83 6.75 4.76
C TRP A 19 5.46 7.37 4.52
N VAL A 20 4.49 6.55 4.14
CA VAL A 20 3.09 6.97 4.01
C VAL A 20 2.38 6.73 5.33
N GLN A 21 1.97 7.82 5.97
CA GLN A 21 1.12 7.75 7.15
C GLN A 21 -0.34 7.72 6.71
N SER A 22 -1.03 6.58 6.89
CA SER A 22 -2.45 6.42 6.55
C SER A 22 -3.15 5.51 7.55
N CYS A 23 -4.37 5.89 7.96
CA CYS A 23 -5.28 5.00 8.69
C CYS A 23 -6.12 4.13 7.74
N GLU A 24 -6.23 4.51 6.46
CA GLU A 24 -6.95 3.80 5.41
C GLU A 24 -5.94 3.22 4.43
N HIS A 25 -5.42 2.03 4.77
CA HIS A 25 -4.38 1.39 3.97
C HIS A 25 -4.87 0.96 2.60
N GLU A 26 -6.10 0.46 2.49
CA GLU A 26 -6.66 -0.02 1.21
C GLU A 26 -6.75 1.12 0.19
N ASP A 27 -7.23 2.29 0.61
CA ASP A 27 -7.34 3.47 -0.24
C ASP A 27 -5.95 3.98 -0.66
N ALA A 28 -5.02 4.09 0.29
CA ALA A 28 -3.63 4.48 -0.02
C ALA A 28 -2.96 3.50 -1.00
N LEU A 29 -3.16 2.18 -0.82
CA LEU A 29 -2.65 1.16 -1.73
C LEU A 29 -3.28 1.27 -3.12
N ALA A 30 -4.59 1.50 -3.20
CA ALA A 30 -5.30 1.67 -4.46
C ALA A 30 -4.79 2.91 -5.23
N GLU A 31 -4.59 4.02 -4.53
CA GLU A 31 -4.05 5.25 -5.11
C GLU A 31 -2.61 5.05 -5.60
N LEU A 32 -1.74 4.43 -4.79
CA LEU A 32 -0.37 4.09 -5.19
C LEU A 32 -0.34 3.13 -6.40
N ALA A 33 -1.22 2.13 -6.44
CA ALA A 33 -1.33 1.20 -7.55
C ALA A 33 -1.85 1.87 -8.83
N GLN A 34 -2.76 2.84 -8.72
CA GLN A 34 -3.20 3.64 -9.86
C GLN A 34 -2.07 4.52 -10.40
N MET A 35 -1.32 5.18 -9.52
CA MET A 35 -0.13 5.97 -9.87
C MET A 35 0.92 5.12 -10.59
N CYS A 36 1.29 3.96 -10.03
CA CYS A 36 2.29 3.08 -10.65
C CYS A 36 1.85 2.59 -12.04
N ARG A 37 0.57 2.29 -12.23
CA ARG A 37 0.03 1.91 -13.56
C ARG A 37 0.13 3.06 -14.57
N LYS A 38 -0.18 4.28 -14.15
CA LYS A 38 -0.10 5.48 -15.01
C LYS A 38 1.34 5.77 -15.45
N GLU A 39 2.29 5.66 -14.52
CA GLU A 39 3.71 5.93 -14.76
C GLU A 39 4.49 4.71 -15.30
N GLN A 40 3.81 3.57 -15.50
CA GLN A 40 4.40 2.29 -15.91
C GLN A 40 5.51 1.80 -14.98
N TRP A 41 5.35 2.01 -13.67
CA TRP A 41 6.26 1.55 -12.63
C TRP A 41 5.89 0.14 -12.14
N ASN A 42 6.92 -0.61 -11.77
CA ASN A 42 6.76 -1.89 -11.10
C ASN A 42 6.31 -1.65 -9.66
N LEU A 43 5.24 -2.30 -9.24
CA LEU A 43 4.75 -2.25 -7.87
C LEU A 43 4.86 -3.63 -7.24
N ALA A 44 5.37 -3.70 -6.02
CA ALA A 44 5.20 -4.84 -5.14
C ALA A 44 4.68 -4.38 -3.78
N ILE A 45 3.88 -5.24 -3.17
CA ILE A 45 3.27 -5.03 -1.87
C ILE A 45 3.71 -6.19 -0.98
N TRP A 46 4.13 -5.87 0.23
CA TRP A 46 4.46 -6.86 1.24
C TRP A 46 3.65 -6.61 2.49
N ASP A 47 3.07 -7.67 3.02
CA ASP A 47 2.52 -7.73 4.37
C ASP A 47 2.95 -9.05 5.04
N ILE A 48 2.87 -9.10 6.37
CA ILE A 48 3.37 -10.25 7.14
C ILE A 48 2.56 -11.54 6.92
N ASP A 49 1.30 -11.42 6.53
CA ASP A 49 0.38 -12.54 6.38
C ASP A 49 0.46 -13.13 4.96
N GLY A 50 0.28 -12.27 3.96
CA GLY A 50 0.26 -12.59 2.53
C GLY A 50 1.62 -12.55 1.84
N GLY A 51 2.67 -12.09 2.52
CA GLY A 51 4.02 -12.01 2.02
C GLY A 51 4.19 -11.04 0.85
N LEU A 52 5.18 -11.28 -0.02
CA LEU A 52 5.48 -10.41 -1.16
C LEU A 52 4.58 -10.73 -2.37
N GLN A 53 3.86 -9.72 -2.84
CA GLN A 53 2.90 -9.79 -3.94
C GLN A 53 3.22 -8.74 -5.00
N VAL A 54 3.08 -9.10 -6.28
CA VAL A 54 3.25 -8.18 -7.42
C VAL A 54 1.91 -8.05 -8.15
N PRO A 55 1.18 -6.92 -7.99
CA PRO A 55 -0.10 -6.72 -8.65
C PRO A 55 -0.01 -6.84 -10.17
N GLY A 56 -0.92 -7.62 -10.77
CA GLY A 56 -1.02 -7.75 -12.23
C GLY A 56 -0.26 -8.92 -12.86
N GLN A 57 0.58 -9.65 -12.12
CA GLN A 57 1.08 -10.96 -12.56
C GLN A 57 0.03 -12.03 -12.22
N GLY A 58 -0.65 -12.55 -13.25
CA GLY A 58 -1.71 -13.54 -13.09
C GLY A 58 -1.22 -14.81 -12.38
N ASN A 59 -2.01 -15.30 -11.43
CA ASN A 59 -1.89 -16.55 -10.71
C ASN A 59 -0.57 -16.79 -9.94
N GLY A 60 -0.58 -16.43 -8.65
CA GLY A 60 -0.07 -17.33 -7.60
C GLY A 60 1.42 -17.63 -7.58
N GLN A 61 2.25 -16.89 -8.30
CA GLN A 61 3.69 -16.84 -8.02
C GLN A 61 3.92 -15.78 -6.96
N SER A 62 3.53 -16.11 -5.72
CA SER A 62 4.30 -15.65 -4.57
C SER A 62 5.76 -15.96 -4.92
N LEU A 63 6.65 -14.97 -4.86
CA LEU A 63 8.08 -15.26 -4.95
C LEU A 63 8.38 -16.27 -3.83
N ASP A 64 8.65 -17.52 -4.23
CA ASP A 64 8.53 -18.73 -3.43
C ASP A 64 9.16 -18.64 -2.03
N ALA A 65 8.49 -19.28 -1.06
CA ALA A 65 9.03 -19.81 0.20
C ALA A 65 10.02 -18.91 0.96
N GLY A 66 9.47 -17.92 1.67
CA GLY A 66 10.24 -16.94 2.45
C GLY A 66 9.57 -15.57 2.52
N GLY A 67 8.46 -15.42 1.79
CA GLY A 67 7.71 -14.19 1.61
C GLY A 67 7.24 -13.49 2.88
N ASN A 68 7.25 -14.11 4.06
CA ASN A 68 6.83 -13.46 5.32
C ASN A 68 8.03 -12.98 6.15
N ASP A 69 9.27 -13.17 5.69
CA ASP A 69 10.46 -12.60 6.34
C ASP A 69 10.65 -11.12 5.92
N PRO A 70 10.65 -10.17 6.88
CA PRO A 70 10.89 -8.75 6.61
C PRO A 70 12.20 -8.48 5.85
N LEU A 71 13.26 -9.26 6.11
CA LEU A 71 14.54 -9.07 5.44
C LEU A 71 14.53 -9.55 4.00
N ALA A 72 13.89 -10.69 3.74
CA ALA A 72 13.66 -11.19 2.39
C ALA A 72 12.87 -10.18 1.55
N ALA A 73 11.84 -9.57 2.14
CA ALA A 73 11.02 -8.54 1.48
C ALA A 73 11.86 -7.34 1.01
N ILE A 74 12.68 -6.77 1.91
CA ILE A 74 13.55 -5.62 1.58
C ILE A 74 14.51 -5.98 0.44
N ARG A 75 15.04 -7.21 0.42
CA ARG A 75 16.01 -7.65 -0.60
C ARG A 75 15.36 -7.89 -1.96
N ALA A 76 14.10 -8.34 -1.97
CA ALA A 76 13.37 -8.71 -3.17
C ALA A 76 13.14 -7.54 -4.13
N ILE A 77 13.13 -6.29 -3.65
CA ILE A 77 13.00 -5.11 -4.52
C ILE A 77 14.11 -5.04 -5.58
N ASN A 78 15.29 -5.62 -5.32
CA ASN A 78 16.39 -5.65 -6.29
C ASN A 78 16.05 -6.50 -7.52
N ALA A 79 15.16 -7.49 -7.38
CA ALA A 79 14.67 -8.29 -8.51
C ALA A 79 13.63 -7.54 -9.35
N LEU A 80 13.02 -6.49 -8.80
CA LEU A 80 12.04 -5.63 -9.48
C LEU A 80 12.70 -4.46 -10.22
N ALA A 81 13.98 -4.20 -9.96
CA ALA A 81 14.74 -3.12 -10.59
C ALA A 81 14.83 -3.35 -12.10
N SER A 82 14.50 -2.32 -12.89
CA SER A 82 14.63 -2.33 -14.35
C SER A 82 15.38 -1.07 -14.79
N PRO A 83 16.26 -1.14 -15.80
CA PRO A 83 16.90 0.06 -16.35
C PRO A 83 15.91 1.06 -16.95
N GLU A 84 14.75 0.58 -17.40
CA GLU A 84 13.75 1.38 -18.14
C GLU A 84 12.56 1.82 -17.27
N SER A 85 12.47 1.37 -16.01
CA SER A 85 11.33 1.66 -15.14
C SER A 85 11.73 1.76 -13.67
N SER A 86 10.90 2.42 -12.87
CA SER A 86 11.08 2.51 -11.41
C SER A 86 10.31 1.38 -10.71
N ALA A 87 10.83 0.92 -9.58
CA ALA A 87 10.17 -0.09 -8.76
C ALA A 87 9.84 0.45 -7.38
N LEU A 88 8.57 0.34 -6.97
CA LEU A 88 8.08 0.66 -5.64
C LEU A 88 7.79 -0.63 -4.88
N LEU A 89 8.36 -0.76 -3.68
CA LEU A 89 7.99 -1.77 -2.71
C LEU A 89 7.25 -1.11 -1.55
N VAL A 90 5.98 -1.43 -1.41
CA VAL A 90 5.14 -0.97 -0.31
C VAL A 90 5.14 -2.02 0.79
N LEU A 91 5.65 -1.66 1.96
CA LEU A 91 5.74 -2.49 3.15
C LEU A 91 4.62 -2.08 4.13
N VAL A 92 3.56 -2.89 4.21
CA VAL A 92 2.39 -2.61 5.02
C VAL A 92 2.68 -2.93 6.49
N ASN A 93 2.36 -1.99 7.39
CA ASN A 93 2.59 -2.10 8.84
C ASN A 93 4.05 -2.39 9.24
N PHE A 94 5.02 -1.97 8.42
CA PHE A 94 6.43 -2.31 8.64
C PHE A 94 7.06 -1.63 9.86
N HIS A 95 6.40 -0.62 10.43
CA HIS A 95 6.80 0.03 11.68
C HIS A 95 6.96 -0.97 12.85
N ARG A 96 6.31 -2.14 12.79
CA ARG A 96 6.46 -3.21 13.79
C ARG A 96 7.81 -3.93 13.70
N PHE A 97 8.43 -3.96 12.52
CA PHE A 97 9.66 -4.73 12.24
C PHE A 97 10.91 -3.84 12.13
N ILE A 98 10.74 -2.54 11.90
CA ILE A 98 11.83 -1.61 11.63
C ILE A 98 12.84 -1.46 12.77
N ASN A 99 12.49 -1.85 14.00
CA ASN A 99 13.37 -1.71 15.17
C ASN A 99 14.43 -2.81 15.31
N SER A 100 14.43 -3.84 14.44
CA SER A 100 15.50 -4.85 14.42
C SER A 100 16.78 -4.25 13.79
N PRO A 101 17.96 -4.44 14.41
CA PRO A 101 19.22 -3.95 13.84
C PRO A 101 19.49 -4.43 12.41
N GLU A 102 19.15 -5.68 12.12
CA GLU A 102 19.30 -6.28 10.79
C GLU A 102 18.39 -5.60 9.77
N VAL A 103 17.16 -5.28 10.17
CA VAL A 103 16.19 -4.56 9.33
C VAL A 103 16.65 -3.14 9.07
N ILE A 104 17.08 -2.41 10.11
CA ILE A 104 17.63 -1.06 9.99
C ILE A 104 18.79 -1.04 8.98
N GLN A 105 19.74 -1.95 9.14
CA GLN A 105 20.91 -2.03 8.28
C GLN A 105 20.54 -2.37 6.84
N ALA A 106 19.58 -3.29 6.64
CA ALA A 106 19.09 -3.65 5.32
C ALA A 106 18.37 -2.49 4.63
N MET A 107 17.50 -1.77 5.35
CA MET A 107 16.79 -0.60 4.83
C MET A 107 17.75 0.53 4.47
N ALA A 108 18.68 0.89 5.36
CA ALA A 108 19.67 1.94 5.10
C ALA A 108 20.47 1.64 3.82
N LYS A 109 20.94 0.39 3.66
CA LYS A 109 21.64 -0.05 2.45
C LYS A 109 20.75 0.06 1.22
N GLN A 110 19.49 -0.38 1.32
CA GLN A 110 18.58 -0.40 0.19
C GLN A 110 18.15 0.99 -0.24
N ILE A 111 17.93 1.93 0.68
CA ILE A 111 17.61 3.34 0.38
C ILE A 111 18.76 3.97 -0.41
N VAL A 112 20.01 3.76 0.00
CA VAL A 112 21.19 4.27 -0.70
C VAL A 112 21.31 3.66 -2.11
N ASN A 113 21.20 2.34 -2.22
CA ASN A 113 21.29 1.63 -3.50
C ASN A 113 20.14 2.00 -4.44
N GLY A 114 18.95 2.28 -3.89
CA GLY A 114 17.76 2.62 -4.64
C GLY A 114 17.91 3.86 -5.51
N LYS A 115 18.80 4.78 -5.13
CA LYS A 115 19.04 6.00 -5.93
C LYS A 115 19.66 5.69 -7.29
N ALA A 116 20.55 4.70 -7.34
CA ALA A 116 21.15 4.24 -8.59
C ALA A 116 20.21 3.29 -9.35
N ASN A 117 19.54 2.39 -8.63
CA ASN A 117 18.74 1.33 -9.23
C ASN A 117 17.28 1.74 -9.51
N ARG A 118 16.89 2.98 -9.21
CA ARG A 118 15.51 3.50 -9.29
C ARG A 118 14.52 2.59 -8.54
N THR A 119 14.93 2.17 -7.34
CA THR A 119 14.08 1.36 -6.44
C THR A 119 13.72 2.17 -5.19
N PHE A 120 12.46 2.08 -4.77
CA PHE A 120 11.86 2.94 -3.77
C PHE A 120 11.19 2.10 -2.69
N LEU A 121 11.63 2.27 -1.44
CA LEU A 121 10.99 1.66 -0.28
C LEU A 121 9.94 2.60 0.28
N VAL A 122 8.72 2.09 0.41
CA VAL A 122 7.58 2.83 0.95
C VAL A 122 7.07 2.07 2.17
N ILE A 123 7.15 2.64 3.36
CA ILE A 123 6.47 2.09 4.54
C ILE A 123 5.07 2.66 4.57
N LEU A 124 4.04 1.81 4.64
CA LEU A 124 2.66 2.21 4.85
C LEU A 124 2.23 1.86 6.27
N SER A 125 1.81 2.85 7.05
CA SER A 125 1.52 2.67 8.48
C SER A 125 0.62 3.77 9.03
N PRO A 126 -0.24 3.51 10.03
CA PRO A 126 -1.01 4.57 10.69
C PRO A 126 -0.16 5.44 11.63
N LEU A 127 1.00 4.92 12.04
CA LEU A 127 1.93 5.55 12.98
C LEU A 127 3.26 5.83 12.30
N VAL A 128 3.93 6.92 12.66
CA VAL A 128 5.30 7.22 12.22
C VAL A 128 6.26 6.90 13.37
N GLN A 129 7.10 5.89 13.20
CA GLN A 129 8.10 5.45 14.19
C GLN A 129 9.39 5.08 13.47
N ILE A 130 10.20 6.10 13.17
CA ILE A 130 11.43 5.94 12.40
C ILE A 130 12.62 5.85 13.39
N PRO A 131 13.44 4.79 13.36
CA PRO A 131 14.67 4.72 14.15
C PRO A 131 15.64 5.85 13.81
N THR A 132 16.45 6.27 14.78
CA THR A 132 17.34 7.44 14.64
C THR A 132 18.34 7.31 13.48
N GLU A 133 18.75 6.09 13.17
CA GLU A 133 19.65 5.75 12.06
C GLU A 133 19.04 6.05 10.68
N LEU A 134 17.70 6.05 10.59
CA LEU A 134 16.93 6.20 9.36
C LEU A 134 16.20 7.55 9.27
N GLU A 135 16.18 8.35 10.34
CA GLU A 135 15.43 9.63 10.41
C GLU A 135 15.70 10.57 9.23
N LYS A 136 16.96 10.68 8.79
CA LYS A 136 17.34 11.58 7.68
C LYS A 136 17.17 10.94 6.29
N GLN A 137 16.82 9.66 6.23
CA GLN A 137 16.71 8.89 5.00
C GLN A 137 15.26 8.73 4.55
N PHE A 138 14.29 8.95 5.43
CA PHE A 138 12.88 8.88 5.14
C PHE A 138 12.25 10.25 4.97
N ILE A 139 11.37 10.36 3.97
CA ILE A 139 10.42 11.45 3.86
C ILE A 139 9.04 10.94 4.27
N VAL A 140 8.39 11.66 5.19
CA VAL A 140 7.04 11.33 5.66
C VAL A 140 6.01 12.04 4.80
N VAL A 141 5.04 11.28 4.31
CA VAL A 141 3.92 11.71 3.47
C VAL A 141 2.63 11.34 4.19
N GLU A 142 1.91 12.34 4.66
CA GLU A 142 0.59 12.14 5.28
C GLU A 142 -0.46 11.92 4.19
N HIS A 143 -1.23 10.84 4.31
CA HIS A 143 -2.42 10.55 3.52
C HIS A 143 -3.64 11.03 4.32
N GLU A 144 -4.19 12.16 3.89
CA GLU A 144 -5.36 12.76 4.54
C GLU A 144 -6.60 11.87 4.35
N LEU A 145 -7.47 11.84 5.36
CA LEU A 145 -8.78 11.22 5.24
C LEU A 145 -9.60 11.97 4.18
N PRO A 146 -10.40 11.27 3.36
CA PRO A 146 -11.26 11.92 2.38
C PRO A 146 -12.18 12.92 3.09
N THR A 147 -12.28 14.13 2.53
CA THR A 147 -13.14 15.16 3.10
C THR A 147 -14.60 14.73 3.03
N ARG A 148 -15.44 15.28 3.92
CA ARG A 148 -16.88 14.98 3.95
C ARG A 148 -17.57 15.17 2.59
N GLU A 149 -17.10 16.13 1.80
CA GLU A 149 -17.58 16.42 0.45
C GLU A 149 -17.25 15.29 -0.54
N GLN A 150 -16.07 14.67 -0.42
CA GLN A 150 -15.68 13.50 -1.23
C GLN A 150 -16.51 12.28 -0.83
N LEU A 151 -16.78 12.08 0.45
CA LEU A 151 -17.67 11.01 0.94
C LEU A 151 -19.10 11.18 0.41
N GLU A 152 -19.65 12.39 0.46
CA GLU A 152 -21.01 12.69 -0.06
C GLU A 152 -21.16 12.40 -1.55
N SER A 153 -20.08 12.55 -2.34
CA SER A 153 -20.08 12.19 -3.77
C SER A 153 -20.16 10.67 -4.00
N ILE A 154 -19.56 9.86 -3.12
CA ILE A 154 -19.61 8.40 -3.18
C ILE A 154 -21.01 7.90 -2.74
N PHE A 155 -21.58 8.49 -1.70
CA PHE A 155 -22.94 8.17 -1.23
C PHE A 155 -24.03 8.64 -2.22
N SER A 156 -23.79 9.70 -3.00
CA SER A 156 -24.75 10.15 -4.02
C SER A 156 -24.80 9.24 -5.25
N VAL A 157 -23.76 8.44 -5.50
CA VAL A 157 -23.73 7.46 -6.62
C VAL A 157 -24.41 6.14 -6.26
N HIS A 158 -24.61 5.85 -4.97
CA HIS A 158 -25.44 4.73 -4.50
C HIS A 158 -26.73 5.27 -3.88
N PRO A 159 -27.81 5.49 -4.66
CA PRO A 159 -29.09 5.80 -4.05
C PRO A 159 -29.43 4.68 -3.05
N ALA A 160 -29.77 5.10 -1.83
CA ALA A 160 -30.12 4.27 -0.68
C ALA A 160 -31.40 3.41 -0.87
N GLU A 161 -31.74 3.06 -2.11
CA GLU A 161 -32.95 2.32 -2.49
C GLU A 161 -32.79 0.80 -2.34
N ALA A 162 -31.56 0.29 -2.20
CA ALA A 162 -31.33 -1.16 -2.09
C ALA A 162 -31.63 -1.76 -0.69
N TYR A 163 -31.79 -0.95 0.37
CA TYR A 163 -31.95 -1.49 1.73
C TYR A 163 -33.42 -1.75 2.15
N VAL A 164 -34.42 -1.23 1.43
CA VAL A 164 -35.84 -1.34 1.85
C VAL A 164 -36.56 -2.56 1.24
N ALA A 165 -36.03 -3.20 0.20
CA ALA A 165 -36.71 -4.30 -0.50
C ALA A 165 -36.69 -5.66 0.24
N GLY A 166 -35.98 -5.78 1.37
CA GLY A 166 -35.79 -7.05 2.08
C GLY A 166 -36.80 -7.39 3.19
N ARG A 167 -37.76 -6.51 3.51
CA ARG A 167 -38.69 -6.72 4.65
C ARG A 167 -40.17 -6.56 4.28
N THR A 168 -40.67 -7.24 3.25
CA THR A 168 -42.14 -7.44 3.14
C THR A 168 -42.51 -8.66 2.30
N ARG A 169 -42.17 -9.89 2.74
CA ARG A 169 -42.89 -11.08 2.27
C ARG A 169 -42.75 -12.29 3.19
N GLN A 170 -43.33 -12.24 4.39
CA GLN A 170 -43.57 -13.48 5.14
C GLN A 170 -44.67 -13.42 6.20
N GLU A 171 -45.80 -12.72 5.98
CA GLU A 171 -47.01 -12.94 6.79
C GLU A 171 -48.26 -12.81 5.94
N THR A 172 -48.64 -13.88 5.24
CA THR A 172 -50.05 -14.23 4.94
C THR A 172 -50.04 -15.63 4.31
N ASN A 173 -50.07 -16.66 5.16
CA ASN A 173 -50.67 -17.95 4.83
C ASN A 173 -50.83 -18.76 6.12
N GLY A 174 -51.95 -18.51 6.80
CA GLY A 174 -52.37 -19.20 8.00
C GLY A 174 -53.88 -19.11 8.16
N ALA A 175 -54.63 -19.49 7.12
CA ALA A 175 -56.09 -19.64 7.19
C ALA A 175 -56.53 -20.77 6.24
N ALA A 176 -56.49 -22.00 6.74
CA ALA A 176 -57.38 -23.11 6.38
C ALA A 176 -56.89 -24.41 7.03
N ALA A 177 -57.43 -24.77 8.19
CA ALA A 177 -57.68 -26.16 8.57
C ALA A 177 -58.48 -26.23 9.88
N THR A 178 -59.67 -26.83 9.76
CA THR A 178 -60.62 -27.29 10.78
C THR A 178 -61.75 -26.34 11.12
#